data_AF-A0A4X1VTV2-F1
#
_entry.id   AF-A0A4X1VTV2-F1
#
_cell.length_a   1.000
_cell.length_b   1.000
_cell.length_c   1.000
_cell.angle_alpha   90.00
_cell.angle_beta   90.00
_cell.angle_gamma   90.00
#
_symmetry.space_group_name_H-M   'P 1'
#
loop_
_entity.id
_entity.type
_entity.pdbx_description
1 polymer ?
#
loop_
_entity_poly.entity_id
_entity_poly.type
_entity_poly.pdbx_seq_one_letter_code
_entity_poly.pdbx_strand_id
1 'polypeptide(L)'
;MGRTVVVLGGGISGLAASYHLSRAPCPPKVMLGGSWLQTLEARSCVLSQELFQQEAEKAVATQLGLKEPPSHCLVHLHKNCIPQYTLGHWQKLQSATQYLAAQKLPLTLAGASYEGVAVNDCIESGRQAAAQVLGTESNI
;
A
#
# COMPACT_ATOMS: atom_id res chain seq x y z
N MET A 1 -8.65 -22.12 22.19
CA MET A 1 -9.17 -21.98 20.81
C MET A 1 -8.45 -20.83 20.15
N GLY A 2 -7.65 -21.10 19.12
CA GLY A 2 -6.92 -20.06 18.39
C GLY A 2 -7.90 -19.21 17.57
N ARG A 3 -7.81 -17.89 17.70
CA ARG A 3 -8.53 -16.95 16.84
C ARG A 3 -7.62 -16.60 15.67
N THR A 4 -8.13 -16.74 14.45
CA THR A 4 -7.41 -16.37 13.24
C THR A 4 -7.88 -14.98 12.80
N VAL A 5 -6.93 -14.07 12.54
CA VAL A 5 -7.21 -12.75 11.99
C VAL A 5 -6.49 -12.63 10.66
N VAL A 6 -7.20 -12.22 9.62
CA VAL A 6 -6.65 -11.94 8.29
C VAL A 6 -6.73 -10.43 8.05
N VAL A 7 -5.69 -9.81 7.52
CA VAL A 7 -5.70 -8.40 7.10
C VAL A 7 -5.33 -8.36 5.63
N LEU A 8 -6.26 -7.93 4.78
CA LEU A 8 -6.03 -7.76 3.34
C LEU A 8 -5.90 -6.27 3.05
N GLY A 9 -4.82 -5.87 2.35
CA GLY A 9 -4.58 -4.48 1.97
C GLY A 9 -3.18 -3.93 2.23
N GLY A 10 -2.70 -3.04 1.34
CA GLY A 10 -1.40 -2.34 1.39
C GLY A 10 -1.44 -0.84 1.77
N GLY A 11 -2.53 -0.34 2.35
CA GLY A 11 -2.63 1.05 2.84
C GLY A 11 -2.07 1.20 4.27
N ILE A 12 -1.92 2.44 4.74
CA ILE A 12 -1.37 2.74 6.08
C ILE A 12 -2.11 2.00 7.21
N SER A 13 -3.42 1.87 7.15
CA SER A 13 -4.22 1.11 8.13
C SER A 13 -3.99 -0.40 8.04
N GLY A 14 -3.76 -0.92 6.83
CA GLY A 14 -3.42 -2.33 6.61
C GLY A 14 -2.02 -2.67 7.13
N LEU A 15 -1.05 -1.77 6.94
CA LEU A 15 0.29 -1.86 7.51
C LEU A 15 0.27 -1.73 9.04
N ALA A 16 -0.50 -0.79 9.60
CA ALA A 16 -0.66 -0.63 11.05
C ALA A 16 -1.33 -1.86 11.69
N ALA A 17 -2.42 -2.37 11.12
CA ALA A 17 -3.05 -3.61 11.57
C ALA A 17 -2.08 -4.79 11.47
N SER A 18 -1.26 -4.87 10.41
CA SER A 18 -0.23 -5.90 10.26
C SER A 18 0.88 -5.77 11.29
N TYR A 19 1.30 -4.54 11.62
CA TYR A 19 2.29 -4.27 12.65
C TYR A 19 1.81 -4.70 14.04
N HIS A 20 0.52 -4.48 14.37
CA HIS A 20 -0.04 -4.94 15.63
C HIS A 20 -0.29 -6.45 15.66
N LEU A 21 -0.69 -7.05 14.53
CA LEU A 21 -0.91 -8.50 14.41
C LEU A 21 0.39 -9.31 14.34
N SER A 22 1.47 -8.78 13.77
CA SER A 22 2.79 -9.44 13.75
C SER A 22 3.45 -9.51 15.12
N ARG A 23 3.01 -8.66 16.05
CA ARG A 23 3.41 -8.67 17.46
C ARG A 23 2.52 -9.58 18.32
N ALA A 24 1.43 -10.11 17.76
CA ALA A 24 0.66 -11.21 18.33
C ALA A 24 1.22 -12.55 17.82
N PRO A 25 1.04 -13.66 18.55
CA PRO A 25 1.59 -14.94 18.12
C PRO A 25 0.80 -15.48 16.91
N CYS A 26 1.34 -15.21 15.72
CA CYS A 26 1.24 -16.06 14.52
C CYS A 26 -0.08 -16.09 13.70
N PRO A 27 -0.69 -14.97 13.26
CA PRO A 27 -1.70 -15.04 12.21
C PRO A 27 -1.08 -15.09 10.79
N PRO A 28 -1.52 -16.01 9.89
CA PRO A 28 -1.09 -16.00 8.50
C PRO A 28 -1.73 -14.82 7.76
N LYS A 29 -0.89 -13.94 7.18
CA LYS A 29 -1.32 -12.84 6.30
C LYS A 29 -1.07 -13.19 4.84
N VAL A 30 -2.11 -13.10 4.00
CA VAL A 30 -2.01 -13.30 2.55
C VAL A 30 -2.13 -11.95 1.84
N MET A 31 -1.24 -11.69 0.88
CA MET A 31 -1.36 -10.53 -0.02
C MET A 31 -1.74 -11.03 -1.42
N LEU A 32 -2.87 -10.56 -1.92
CA LEU A 32 -3.34 -10.82 -3.29
C LEU A 32 -3.20 -9.53 -4.12
N GLY A 33 -2.79 -9.66 -5.37
CA GLY A 33 -2.57 -8.50 -6.25
C GLY A 33 -1.90 -8.90 -7.57
N GLY A 34 -1.00 -8.03 -8.05
CA GLY A 34 -0.24 -8.28 -9.28
C GLY A 34 -1.10 -8.40 -10.54
N SER A 35 -0.55 -9.08 -11.56
CA SER A 35 -1.19 -9.25 -12.87
C SER A 35 -2.54 -9.96 -12.80
N TRP A 36 -2.72 -10.87 -11.85
CA TRP A 36 -4.00 -11.56 -11.64
C TRP A 36 -5.13 -10.57 -11.35
N LEU A 37 -4.95 -9.70 -10.35
CA LEU A 37 -5.97 -8.70 -10.00
C LEU A 37 -6.17 -7.69 -11.14
N GLN A 38 -5.08 -7.22 -11.75
CA GLN A 38 -5.16 -6.29 -12.89
C GLN A 38 -5.96 -6.88 -14.07
N THR A 39 -5.80 -8.17 -14.33
CA THR A 39 -6.54 -8.87 -15.40
C THR A 39 -8.02 -8.98 -15.07
N LEU A 40 -8.38 -9.26 -13.81
CA LEU A 40 -9.78 -9.29 -13.37
C LEU A 40 -10.44 -7.91 -13.46
N GLU A 41 -9.72 -6.86 -13.06
CA GLU A 41 -10.15 -5.47 -13.21
C GLU A 41 -10.34 -5.09 -14.68
N ALA A 42 -9.37 -5.41 -15.55
CA ALA A 42 -9.44 -5.10 -16.98
C ALA A 42 -10.58 -5.84 -17.71
N ARG A 43 -10.98 -7.02 -17.21
CA ARG A 43 -12.09 -7.81 -17.74
C ARG A 43 -13.46 -7.41 -17.16
N SER A 44 -13.50 -6.36 -16.32
CA SER A 44 -14.71 -5.93 -15.61
C SER A 44 -15.40 -7.06 -14.85
N CYS A 45 -14.60 -7.99 -14.30
CA CYS A 45 -15.13 -9.06 -13.48
C CYS A 45 -15.67 -8.51 -12.15
N VAL A 46 -16.67 -9.19 -11.59
CA VAL A 46 -17.18 -8.86 -10.25
C VAL A 46 -16.12 -9.24 -9.21
N LEU A 47 -15.53 -8.23 -8.56
CA LEU A 47 -14.54 -8.40 -7.51
C LEU A 47 -15.21 -8.54 -6.15
N SER A 48 -15.80 -9.71 -5.89
CA SER A 48 -16.50 -9.98 -4.62
C SER A 48 -15.52 -10.33 -3.50
N GLN A 49 -15.95 -10.18 -2.25
CA GLN A 49 -15.10 -10.55 -1.10
C GLN A 49 -14.83 -12.06 -1.05
N GLU A 50 -15.82 -12.86 -1.46
CA GLU A 50 -15.76 -14.31 -1.52
C GLU A 50 -14.67 -14.80 -2.47
N LEU A 51 -14.49 -14.13 -3.61
CA LEU A 51 -13.43 -14.45 -4.58
C LEU A 51 -12.04 -14.33 -3.92
N PHE A 52 -11.79 -13.22 -3.22
CA PHE A 52 -10.50 -12.99 -2.55
C PHE A 52 -10.29 -13.94 -1.37
N GLN A 53 -11.34 -14.23 -0.61
CA GLN A 53 -11.28 -15.20 0.47
C GLN A 53 -10.91 -16.61 -0.06
N GLN A 54 -11.58 -17.07 -1.11
CA GLN A 54 -11.33 -18.40 -1.68
C GLN A 54 -9.91 -18.54 -2.21
N GLU A 55 -9.39 -17.53 -2.92
CA GLU A 55 -8.01 -17.56 -3.40
C GLU A 55 -6.99 -17.50 -2.24
N ALA A 56 -7.28 -16.75 -1.18
CA ALA A 56 -6.43 -16.72 0.01
C ALA A 56 -6.41 -18.06 0.76
N GLU A 57 -7.58 -18.70 0.95
CA GLU A 57 -7.69 -20.02 1.57
C GLU A 57 -6.95 -21.09 0.76
N LYS A 58 -7.10 -21.07 -0.57
CA LYS A 58 -6.38 -21.97 -1.47
C LYS A 58 -4.86 -21.79 -1.37
N ALA A 59 -4.39 -20.54 -1.36
CA ALA A 59 -2.97 -20.22 -1.22
C ALA A 59 -2.42 -20.73 0.11
N VAL A 60 -3.12 -20.47 1.21
CA VAL A 60 -2.75 -20.89 2.57
C VAL A 60 -2.76 -22.41 2.72
N ALA A 61 -3.78 -23.10 2.20
CA ALA A 61 -3.84 -24.56 2.22
C ALA A 61 -2.69 -25.20 1.43
N THR A 62 -2.33 -24.61 0.28
CA THR A 62 -1.27 -25.13 -0.59
C THR A 62 0.13 -24.86 -0.04
N GLN A 63 0.37 -23.64 0.44
CA GLN A 63 1.72 -23.16 0.81
C GLN A 63 2.06 -23.44 2.28
N LEU A 64 1.07 -23.41 3.17
CA LEU A 64 1.26 -23.54 4.62
C LEU A 64 0.64 -24.84 5.17
N GLY A 65 -0.07 -25.62 4.36
CA GLY A 65 -0.72 -26.87 4.79
C GLY A 65 -1.93 -26.68 5.70
N LEU A 66 -2.40 -25.44 5.90
CA LEU A 66 -3.57 -25.12 6.72
C LEU A 66 -4.85 -25.38 5.91
N LYS A 67 -5.35 -26.62 6.01
CA LYS A 67 -6.51 -27.11 5.23
C LYS A 67 -7.86 -26.87 5.90
N GLU A 68 -7.86 -26.52 7.18
CA GLU A 68 -9.09 -26.22 7.91
C GLU A 68 -9.60 -24.82 7.54
N PRO A 69 -10.94 -24.62 7.46
CA PRO A 69 -11.50 -23.30 7.16
C PRO A 69 -11.20 -22.31 8.30
N PRO A 70 -10.98 -21.01 7.98
CA PRO A 70 -10.72 -20.01 9.00
C PRO A 70 -11.95 -19.78 9.87
N SER A 71 -11.74 -19.69 11.19
CA SER A 71 -12.80 -19.33 12.14
C SER A 71 -13.31 -17.90 11.96
N HIS A 72 -12.50 -17.04 11.32
CA HIS A 72 -12.84 -15.67 10.99
C HIS A 72 -12.00 -15.19 9.80
N CYS A 73 -12.61 -14.42 8.90
CA CYS A 73 -11.95 -13.87 7.72
C CYS A 73 -12.37 -12.40 7.53
N LEU A 74 -11.39 -11.53 7.23
CA LEU A 74 -11.63 -10.14 6.87
C LEU A 74 -11.01 -9.87 5.50
N VAL A 75 -11.82 -9.33 4.61
CA VAL A 75 -11.43 -9.03 3.23
C VAL A 75 -11.54 -7.54 2.96
N HIS A 76 -10.44 -6.92 2.56
CA HIS A 76 -10.42 -5.55 2.06
C HIS A 76 -9.66 -5.47 0.74
N LEU A 77 -10.33 -4.88 -0.24
CA LEU A 77 -9.73 -4.50 -1.52
C LEU A 77 -9.25 -3.06 -1.42
N HIS A 78 -7.96 -2.83 -1.62
CA HIS A 78 -7.40 -1.48 -1.68
C HIS A 78 -7.02 -1.13 -3.11
N LYS A 79 -7.89 -0.36 -3.76
CA LYS A 79 -7.67 0.12 -5.13
C LYS A 79 -6.58 1.19 -5.16
N ASN A 80 -5.71 1.13 -6.16
CA ASN A 80 -4.66 2.13 -6.42
C ASN A 80 -3.80 2.50 -5.19
N CYS A 81 -3.54 1.53 -4.30
CA CYS A 81 -2.97 1.80 -2.98
C CYS A 81 -1.44 1.84 -2.92
N ILE A 82 -0.76 1.27 -3.91
CA ILE A 82 0.71 1.27 -4.00
C ILE A 82 1.10 1.90 -5.34
N PRO A 83 1.62 3.14 -5.32
CA PRO A 83 2.15 3.78 -6.53
C PRO A 83 3.20 2.91 -7.22
N GLN A 84 3.13 2.84 -8.54
CA GLN A 84 4.08 2.08 -9.36
C GLN A 84 5.05 3.06 -10.02
N TYR A 85 6.31 3.05 -9.58
CA TYR A 85 7.37 3.88 -10.16
C TYR A 85 7.91 3.20 -11.40
N THR A 86 7.22 3.39 -12.51
CA THR A 86 7.63 2.82 -13.80
C THR A 86 8.88 3.52 -14.34
N LEU A 87 9.46 2.96 -15.41
CA LEU A 87 10.44 3.69 -16.22
C LEU A 87 9.91 5.09 -16.55
N GLY A 88 10.77 6.09 -16.41
CA GLY A 88 10.37 7.49 -16.57
C GLY A 88 9.97 8.22 -15.27
N HIS A 89 9.88 7.53 -14.12
CA HIS A 89 9.38 8.13 -12.88
C HIS A 89 10.16 9.38 -12.47
N TRP A 90 11.49 9.31 -12.46
CA TRP A 90 12.31 10.46 -12.08
C TRP A 90 12.14 11.65 -13.03
N GLN A 91 11.94 11.43 -14.34
CA GLN A 91 11.63 12.51 -15.28
C GLN A 91 10.28 13.14 -14.97
N LYS A 92 9.25 12.34 -14.63
CA LYS A 92 7.94 12.87 -14.24
C LYS A 92 8.04 13.78 -13.02
N LEU A 93 8.82 13.37 -12.01
CA LEU A 93 9.09 14.19 -10.83
C LEU A 93 9.83 15.47 -11.19
N GLN A 94 10.90 15.36 -11.97
CA GLN A 94 11.68 16.52 -12.42
C GLN A 94 10.81 17.51 -13.20
N SER A 95 10.00 17.03 -14.15
CA SER A 95 9.09 17.88 -14.92
C SER A 95 8.05 18.57 -14.03
N ALA A 96 7.48 17.86 -13.05
CA ALA A 96 6.55 18.46 -12.10
C ALA A 96 7.23 19.57 -11.28
N THR A 97 8.38 19.29 -10.67
CA THR A 97 9.11 20.26 -9.85
C THR A 97 9.56 21.48 -10.67
N GLN A 98 10.06 21.27 -11.89
CA GLN A 98 10.44 22.35 -12.80
C GLN A 98 9.24 23.23 -13.17
N TYR A 99 8.08 22.61 -13.44
CA TYR A 99 6.86 23.34 -13.77
C TYR A 99 6.38 24.20 -12.60
N LEU A 100 6.34 23.64 -11.38
CA LEU A 100 5.95 24.38 -10.17
C LEU A 100 6.85 25.61 -9.94
N ALA A 101 8.16 25.43 -10.09
CA ALA A 101 9.14 26.51 -9.94
C ALA A 101 9.00 27.57 -11.04
N ALA A 102 8.90 27.16 -12.30
CA ALA A 102 8.78 28.07 -13.44
C ALA A 102 7.51 28.94 -13.36
N GLN A 103 6.40 28.35 -12.89
CA GLN A 103 5.13 29.04 -12.72
C GLN A 103 5.01 29.76 -11.36
N LYS A 104 6.03 29.67 -10.49
CA LYS A 104 6.03 30.23 -9.12
C LYS A 104 4.76 29.85 -8.33
N LEU A 105 4.32 28.60 -8.47
CA LEU A 105 3.12 28.13 -7.80
C LEU A 105 3.41 27.92 -6.31
N PRO A 106 2.56 28.44 -5.40
CA PRO A 106 2.68 28.21 -3.96
C PRO A 106 2.16 26.80 -3.61
N LEU A 107 2.81 25.78 -4.15
CA LEU A 107 2.43 24.38 -4.03
C LEU A 107 3.66 23.51 -3.81
N THR A 108 3.60 22.63 -2.81
CA THR A 108 4.62 21.63 -2.51
C THR A 108 4.02 20.22 -2.59
N LEU A 109 4.79 19.27 -3.11
CA LEU A 109 4.36 17.88 -3.30
C LEU A 109 4.95 17.00 -2.19
N ALA A 110 4.15 16.08 -1.65
CA ALA A 110 4.59 15.13 -0.63
C ALA A 110 3.79 13.83 -0.63
N GLY A 111 4.39 12.76 -0.10
CA GLY A 111 3.77 11.46 0.10
C GLY A 111 4.16 10.38 -0.92
N ALA A 112 3.48 9.24 -0.84
CA ALA A 112 3.88 7.98 -1.48
C ALA A 112 3.98 8.02 -3.02
N SER A 113 3.41 9.03 -3.67
CA SER A 113 3.41 9.16 -5.13
C SER A 113 4.73 9.69 -5.69
N TYR A 114 5.63 10.21 -4.84
CA TYR A 114 6.82 10.95 -5.27
C TYR A 114 8.11 10.19 -4.97
N GLU A 115 8.68 10.36 -3.78
CA GLU A 115 10.08 9.99 -3.48
C GLU A 115 10.20 8.81 -2.49
N GLY A 116 9.25 7.88 -2.53
CA GLY A 116 9.30 6.67 -1.71
C GLY A 116 7.91 6.22 -1.28
N VAL A 117 7.70 4.90 -1.27
CA VAL A 117 6.41 4.30 -0.93
C VAL A 117 6.31 3.86 0.52
N ALA A 118 7.44 3.83 1.26
CA ALA A 118 7.44 3.39 2.64
C ALA A 118 6.84 4.47 3.55
N VAL A 119 6.39 4.04 4.73
CA VAL A 119 5.87 4.96 5.77
C VAL A 119 6.94 5.98 6.18
N ASN A 120 8.18 5.54 6.34
CA ASN A 120 9.29 6.42 6.70
C ASN A 120 9.52 7.49 5.63
N ASP A 121 9.48 7.12 4.35
CA ASP A 121 9.63 8.05 3.22
C ASP A 121 8.49 9.08 3.22
N CYS A 122 7.26 8.65 3.50
CA CYS A 122 6.11 9.55 3.57
C CYS A 122 6.22 10.54 4.74
N ILE A 123 6.70 10.09 5.90
CA ILE A 123 6.95 10.96 7.07
C ILE A 123 8.02 12.00 6.72
N GLU A 124 9.14 11.56 6.14
CA GLU A 124 10.23 12.46 5.77
C GLU A 124 9.81 13.44 4.68
N SER A 125 9.11 12.98 3.65
CA SER A 125 8.53 13.82 2.60
C SER A 125 7.59 14.89 3.17
N GLY A 126 6.73 14.52 4.13
CA GLY A 126 5.85 15.46 4.82
C GLY A 126 6.63 16.49 5.66
N ARG A 127 7.68 16.06 6.37
CA ARG A 127 8.55 16.94 7.15
C ARG A 127 9.25 17.96 6.25
N GLN A 128 9.82 17.52 5.13
CA GLN A 128 10.49 18.40 4.17
C GLN A 128 9.53 19.40 3.54
N ALA A 129 8.33 18.97 3.15
CA ALA A 129 7.33 19.86 2.60
C ALA A 129 6.90 20.96 3.59
N ALA A 130 6.70 20.59 4.87
CA ALA A 130 6.41 21.58 5.91
C ALA A 130 7.55 22.58 6.10
N ALA A 131 8.81 22.10 6.13
CA ALA A 131 9.98 22.96 6.27
C ALA A 131 10.12 23.97 5.12
N GLN A 132 9.86 23.54 3.87
CA GLN A 132 9.86 24.41 2.70
C GLN A 132 8.81 25.52 2.79
N VAL A 133 7.58 25.18 3.21
CA VAL A 133 6.48 26.15 3.34
C VAL A 133 6.73 27.13 4.48
N LEU A 134 7.31 26.69 5.59
CA LEU A 134 7.63 27.53 6.74
C LEU A 134 8.91 28.37 6.55
N GLY A 135 9.70 28.11 5.50
CA GLY A 135 10.99 28.77 5.28
C GLY A 135 12.05 28.39 6.31
N THR A 136 11.87 27.30 7.04
CA THR A 136 12.84 26.77 8.00
C THR A 136 13.81 25.86 7.26
N GLU A 137 14.96 26.37 6.84
CA GLU A 137 16.01 25.53 6.27
C GLU A 137 16.46 24.48 7.30
N SER A 138 16.39 23.20 6.92
CA SER A 138 16.95 22.12 7.72
C SER A 138 18.47 22.17 7.58
N ASN A 139 19.14 22.95 8.43
CA ASN A 139 20.58 22.80 8.64
C ASN A 139 20.84 21.39 9.19
N ILE A 140 21.30 20.49 8.33
CA ILE A 140 21.98 19.24 8.70
C ILE A 140 23.39 19.33 8.13
#